data_AF-A0A929D6M1-F1
#
_entry.id   AF-A0A929D6M1-F1
#
_cell.length_a   1.000
_cell.length_b   1.000
_cell.length_c   1.000
_cell.angle_alpha   90.00
_cell.angle_beta   90.00
_cell.angle_gamma   90.00
#
_symmetry.space_group_name_H-M   'P 1'
#
loop_
_entity.id
_entity.type
_entity.pdbx_description
1 polymer ?
#
loop_
_entity_poly.entity_id
_entity_poly.type
_entity_poly.pdbx_seq_one_letter_code
_entity_poly.pdbx_strand_id
1 'polypeptide(L)'
;MTISEYKEELLSEIKGLPASKIKEVLDFVCFIKAKETIDPAQSYFWSKKWQKMEREVDEDKKVSNVIGDGTVEGLLEELSK
;
A
#
# COMPACT_ATOMS: atom_id res chain seq x y z
N MET A 1 -25.59 -5.16 -20.61
CA MET A 1 -25.15 -6.46 -20.10
C MET A 1 -25.53 -6.63 -18.65
N THR A 2 -25.87 -7.83 -18.23
CA THR A 2 -26.13 -8.23 -16.84
C THR A 2 -24.82 -8.59 -16.13
N ILE A 3 -24.82 -8.63 -14.79
CA ILE A 3 -23.65 -9.05 -13.99
C ILE A 3 -23.19 -10.46 -14.39
N SER A 4 -24.13 -11.34 -14.70
CA SER A 4 -23.84 -12.70 -15.14
C SER A 4 -23.12 -12.72 -16.49
N GLU A 5 -23.56 -11.90 -17.45
CA GLU A 5 -22.94 -11.77 -18.76
C GLU A 5 -21.48 -11.28 -18.64
N TYR A 6 -21.21 -10.27 -17.80
CA TYR A 6 -19.84 -9.78 -17.59
C TYR A 6 -18.91 -10.84 -16.99
N LYS A 7 -19.42 -11.70 -16.10
CA LYS A 7 -18.62 -12.78 -15.49
C LYS A 7 -18.28 -13.86 -16.49
N GLU A 8 -19.23 -14.23 -17.35
CA GLU A 8 -19.04 -15.22 -18.40
C GLU A 8 -18.03 -14.75 -19.45
N GLU A 9 -18.11 -13.47 -19.85
CA GLU A 9 -17.16 -12.86 -20.77
C GLU A 9 -15.74 -12.84 -20.18
N LEU A 10 -15.58 -12.39 -18.93
CA LEU A 10 -14.28 -12.42 -18.23
C LEU A 10 -13.69 -13.82 -18.17
N LEU A 11 -14.51 -14.84 -17.85
CA LEU A 11 -14.07 -16.23 -17.81
C LEU A 11 -13.63 -16.74 -19.18
N SER A 12 -14.33 -16.33 -20.24
CA SER A 12 -13.98 -16.67 -21.63
C SER A 12 -12.63 -16.08 -22.02
N GLU A 13 -12.41 -14.79 -21.75
CA GLU A 13 -11.18 -14.07 -22.10
C GLU A 13 -9.94 -14.65 -21.40
N ILE A 14 -10.07 -15.08 -20.14
CA ILE A 14 -8.92 -15.63 -19.41
C ILE A 14 -8.64 -17.10 -19.73
N LYS A 15 -9.56 -17.82 -20.37
CA LYS A 15 -9.49 -19.29 -20.55
C LYS A 15 -8.35 -19.78 -21.44
N GLY A 16 -7.73 -18.90 -22.22
CA GLY A 16 -6.57 -19.21 -23.07
C GLY A 16 -5.27 -18.53 -22.64
N LEU A 17 -5.29 -17.76 -21.55
CA LEU A 17 -4.12 -16.98 -21.16
C LEU A 17 -3.05 -17.83 -20.48
N PRO A 18 -1.76 -17.53 -20.71
CA PRO A 18 -0.69 -18.16 -19.95
C PRO A 18 -0.78 -17.76 -18.47
N ALA A 19 -0.25 -18.63 -17.59
CA ALA A 19 -0.33 -18.44 -16.15
C ALA A 19 0.20 -17.07 -15.66
N SER A 20 1.23 -16.52 -16.31
CA SER A 20 1.76 -15.19 -16.01
C SER A 20 0.72 -14.08 -16.23
N LYS A 21 -0.07 -14.17 -17.30
CA LYS A 21 -1.14 -13.21 -17.61
C LYS A 21 -2.36 -13.38 -16.72
N ILE A 22 -2.71 -14.62 -16.37
CA ILE A 22 -3.76 -14.87 -15.36
C ILE A 22 -3.35 -14.26 -14.01
N LYS A 23 -2.07 -14.37 -13.62
CA LYS A 23 -1.55 -13.71 -12.42
C LYS A 23 -1.67 -12.19 -12.51
N GLU A 24 -1.34 -11.57 -13.64
CA GLU A 24 -1.52 -10.12 -13.84
C GLU A 24 -3.00 -9.70 -13.66
N VAL A 25 -3.95 -10.47 -14.19
CA VAL A 25 -5.39 -10.22 -13.99
C VAL A 25 -5.79 -10.33 -12.52
N LEU A 26 -5.30 -11.35 -11.81
CA LEU A 26 -5.53 -11.51 -10.37
C LEU A 26 -4.96 -10.34 -9.56
N ASP A 27 -3.74 -9.90 -9.87
CA ASP A 27 -3.11 -8.74 -9.23
C ASP A 27 -3.98 -7.49 -9.43
N PHE A 28 -4.59 -7.31 -10.62
CA PHE A 28 -5.49 -6.19 -10.91
C PHE A 28 -6.81 -6.26 -10.13
N VAL A 29 -7.41 -7.45 -9.98
CA VAL A 29 -8.61 -7.64 -9.15
C VAL A 29 -8.30 -7.33 -7.67
N CYS A 30 -7.15 -7.78 -7.17
CA CYS A 30 -6.67 -7.43 -5.83
C CYS A 30 -6.50 -5.91 -5.68
N PHE A 31 -5.94 -5.24 -6.68
CA PHE A 31 -5.82 -3.79 -6.71
C PHE A 31 -7.20 -3.10 -6.66
N ILE A 32 -8.18 -3.55 -7.44
CA ILE A 32 -9.54 -2.96 -7.42
C ILE A 32 -10.16 -3.08 -6.02
N LYS A 33 -10.08 -4.26 -5.40
CA LYS A 33 -10.58 -4.50 -4.03
C LYS A 33 -9.85 -3.65 -3.00
N ALA A 34 -8.54 -3.50 -3.16
CA ALA A 34 -7.73 -2.67 -2.28
C ALA A 34 -7.99 -1.18 -2.50
N LYS A 35 -8.25 -0.73 -3.73
CA LYS A 35 -8.52 0.67 -4.08
C LYS A 35 -9.80 1.21 -3.45
N GLU A 36 -10.78 0.35 -3.17
CA GLU A 36 -11.93 0.75 -2.34
C GLU A 36 -11.51 1.14 -0.91
N THR A 37 -10.35 0.66 -0.45
CA THR A 37 -9.77 0.94 0.87
C THR A 37 -8.57 1.91 0.80
N ILE A 38 -7.90 2.00 -0.35
CA ILE A 38 -6.65 2.74 -0.56
C ILE A 38 -6.89 3.84 -1.58
N ASP A 39 -6.75 5.09 -1.15
CA ASP A 39 -6.72 6.25 -2.05
C ASP A 39 -5.52 6.13 -3.03
N PRO A 40 -5.75 6.09 -4.36
CA PRO A 40 -4.68 6.05 -5.36
C PRO A 40 -3.69 7.22 -5.25
N ALA A 41 -4.14 8.38 -4.77
CA ALA A 41 -3.27 9.54 -4.53
C ALA A 41 -2.21 9.24 -3.46
N GLN A 42 -2.46 8.25 -2.60
CA GLN A 42 -1.56 7.78 -1.53
C GLN A 42 -0.74 6.55 -1.96
N SER A 43 -0.67 6.21 -3.25
CA SER A 43 0.09 5.05 -3.75
C SER A 43 1.57 5.05 -3.35
N TYR A 44 2.16 6.23 -3.13
CA TYR A 44 3.55 6.38 -2.68
C TYR A 44 3.85 5.69 -1.33
N PHE A 45 2.90 5.74 -0.38
CA PHE A 45 3.02 5.12 0.95
C PHE A 45 3.12 3.59 0.87
N TRP A 46 2.63 3.00 -0.22
CA TRP A 46 2.68 1.56 -0.48
C TRP A 46 3.92 1.13 -1.25
N SER A 47 4.80 2.06 -1.62
CA SER A 47 6.06 1.72 -2.27
C SER A 47 6.98 0.96 -1.32
N LYS A 48 7.76 0.00 -1.85
CA LYS A 48 8.78 -0.72 -1.06
C LYS A 48 9.77 0.24 -0.37
N LYS A 49 10.03 1.39 -0.99
CA LYS A 49 10.89 2.43 -0.43
C LYS A 49 10.27 3.03 0.83
N TRP A 50 9.01 3.48 0.77
CA TRP A 50 8.32 4.02 1.94
C TRP A 50 8.22 3.00 3.07
N GLN A 51 7.78 1.79 2.75
CA GLN A 51 7.67 0.70 3.71
C GLN A 51 9.01 0.31 4.37
N LYS A 52 10.14 0.55 3.70
CA LYS A 52 11.48 0.39 4.29
C LYS A 52 11.79 1.50 5.27
N MET A 53 11.53 2.75 4.88
CA MET A 53 11.72 3.92 5.75
C MET A 53 10.84 3.85 7.00
N GLU A 54 9.61 3.36 6.90
CA GLU A 54 8.73 3.15 8.07
C GLU A 54 9.33 2.15 9.07
N ARG A 55 9.90 1.03 8.58
CA ARG A 55 10.57 0.06 9.45
C ARG A 55 11.78 0.65 10.15
N GLU A 56 12.58 1.43 9.43
CA GLU A 56 13.76 2.10 10.00
C GLU A 56 13.34 3.08 11.11
N VAL A 57 12.30 3.88 10.88
CA VAL A 57 11.75 4.81 11.89
C VAL A 57 11.18 4.06 13.11
N ASP A 58 10.51 2.94 12.90
CA ASP A 58 10.00 2.12 14.02
C ASP A 58 11.11 1.47 14.84
N GLU A 59 12.23 1.12 14.21
CA GLU A 59 13.45 0.67 14.91
C GLU A 59 14.07 1.81 15.71
N ASP A 60 14.20 3.01 15.13
CA ASP A 60 14.72 4.20 15.82
C ASP A 60 13.88 4.56 17.07
N LYS A 61 12.55 4.49 16.97
CA LYS A 61 11.66 4.69 18.13
C LYS A 61 11.91 3.67 19.24
N LYS A 62 12.14 2.40 18.91
CA LYS A 62 12.39 1.33 19.90
C LYS A 62 13.68 1.55 20.67
N VAL A 63 14.70 2.11 20.02
CA VAL A 63 15.99 2.43 20.66
C VAL A 63 16.03 3.85 21.23
N SER A 64 14.86 4.52 21.33
CA SER A 64 14.72 5.91 21.80
C SER A 64 15.60 6.91 21.06
N ASN A 65 15.91 6.65 19.79
CA ASN A 65 16.64 7.55 18.90
C ASN A 65 15.67 8.58 18.28
N VAL A 66 15.00 9.35 19.14
CA VAL A 66 13.98 10.35 18.76
C VAL A 66 14.30 11.65 19.48
N ILE A 67 14.16 12.78 18.79
CA ILE A 67 14.31 14.10 19.39
C ILE A 67 12.98 14.49 20.05
N GLY A 68 13.03 14.82 21.33
CA GLY A 68 11.85 15.03 22.16
C GLY A 68 11.14 13.72 22.52
N ASP A 69 9.83 13.79 22.78
CA ASP A 69 8.98 12.65 23.17
C ASP A 69 8.00 12.22 22.06
N GLY A 70 8.15 12.78 20.86
CA GLY A 70 7.24 12.58 19.73
C GLY A 70 6.06 13.58 19.69
N THR A 71 5.99 14.52 20.63
CA THR A 71 5.07 15.67 20.59
C THR A 71 5.73 16.91 19.98
N VAL A 72 4.91 17.88 19.58
CA VAL A 72 5.42 19.15 19.05
C VAL A 72 6.10 19.95 20.15
N GLU A 73 5.52 19.94 21.36
CA GLU A 73 6.03 20.61 22.54
C GLU A 73 7.40 20.06 22.93
N GLY A 74 7.54 18.73 23.03
CA GLY A 74 8.81 18.09 23.35
C GLY A 74 9.91 18.36 22.30
N LEU A 75 9.55 18.48 21.02
CA LEU A 75 10.49 18.88 19.97
C LEU A 75 10.97 20.33 20.15
N LEU A 76 10.06 21.26 20.44
CA LEU A 76 10.40 22.68 20.63
C LEU A 76 11.30 22.89 21.86
N GLU A 77 11.07 22.14 22.93
CA GLU A 77 11.93 22.16 24.12
C GLU A 77 13.35 21.67 23.83
N GLU A 78 13.53 20.59 23.06
CA GLU A 78 14.87 20.11 22.71
C GLU A 78 15.60 21.05 21.74
N LEU A 79 14.90 21.67 20.79
CA LEU A 79 15.51 22.58 19.80
C LEU A 79 15.86 23.97 20.36
N SER A 80 15.35 24.32 21.54
CA SER A 80 15.63 25.60 22.21
C SER A 80 16.77 25.53 23.22
N LYS A 81 17.39 24.36 23.40
CA LYS A 81 18.63 24.15 24.17
C LYS A 81 19.87 24.42 23.33
#